data_AF-A0A954SAG3-F1
#
_entry.id   AF-A0A954SAG3-F1
#
_cell.length_a   1.000
_cell.length_b   1.000
_cell.length_c   1.000
_cell.angle_alpha   90.00
_cell.angle_beta   90.00
_cell.angle_gamma   90.00
#
_symmetry.space_group_name_H-M   'P 1'
#
loop_
_entity.id
_entity.type
_entity.pdbx_description
1 polymer ?
#
loop_
_entity_poly.entity_id
_entity_poly.type
_entity_poly.pdbx_seq_one_letter_code
_entity_poly.pdbx_strand_id
1 'polypeptide(L)'
;MRIVFADSAYVRKNLPKFIQQALCFTIEYVQRVPETKGFGVLPMRWIVERTLAWMGRSRHNSKDYEHTPETSESMIQISMIQLMLRLLAPTNHELQDRL
;
A
#
# COMPACT_ATOMS: atom_id res chain seq x y z
N MET A 1 -22.38 -0.06 1.61
CA MET A 1 -21.59 1.08 1.10
C MET A 1 -20.16 0.90 1.60
N ARG A 2 -19.14 0.91 0.73
CA ARG A 2 -17.73 0.71 1.11
C ARG A 2 -16.98 2.04 1.02
N ILE A 3 -16.15 2.33 2.02
CA ILE A 3 -15.34 3.55 2.11
C ILE A 3 -13.91 3.21 1.70
N VAL A 4 -13.29 4.08 0.89
CA VAL A 4 -11.87 4.01 0.53
C VAL A 4 -11.20 5.29 0.98
N PHE A 5 -10.08 5.16 1.70
CA PHE A 5 -9.30 6.30 2.14
C PHE A 5 -8.34 6.76 1.04
N ALA A 6 -8.22 8.07 0.86
CA ALA A 6 -7.29 8.67 -0.10
C ALA A 6 -6.57 9.88 0.50
N ASP A 7 -5.37 10.17 -0.01
CA ASP A 7 -4.66 11.40 0.34
C ASP A 7 -5.37 12.64 -0.24
N SER A 8 -5.25 13.76 0.45
CA SER A 8 -5.73 15.08 0.00
C SER A 8 -5.31 15.48 -1.43
N ALA A 9 -4.20 14.96 -1.95
CA ALA A 9 -3.77 15.19 -3.34
C ALA A 9 -4.78 14.67 -4.38
N TYR A 10 -5.56 13.64 -4.03
CA TYR A 10 -6.56 13.00 -4.90
C TYR A 10 -7.94 13.66 -4.85
N VAL A 11 -8.08 14.78 -4.15
CA VAL A 11 -9.33 15.58 -4.10
C VAL A 11 -9.61 16.24 -5.46
N ARG A 12 -8.56 16.48 -6.26
CA ARG A 12 -8.68 17.19 -7.54
C ARG A 12 -9.13 16.23 -8.66
N LYS A 13 -9.93 16.75 -9.60
CA LYS A 13 -10.45 16.08 -10.83
C LYS A 13 -11.72 15.23 -10.62
N ASN A 14 -12.15 14.55 -11.68
CA ASN A 14 -13.34 13.69 -11.75
C ASN A 14 -13.20 12.35 -10.99
N LEU A 15 -12.17 12.17 -10.17
CA LEU A 15 -11.89 10.90 -9.49
C LEU A 15 -13.01 10.45 -8.53
N PRO A 16 -13.61 11.31 -7.67
CA PRO A 16 -14.74 10.90 -6.83
C PRO A 16 -15.92 10.39 -7.67
N LYS A 17 -16.24 11.11 -8.75
CA LYS A 17 -17.34 10.76 -9.64
C LYS A 17 -17.06 9.44 -10.36
N PHE A 18 -15.83 9.25 -10.83
CA PHE A 18 -15.41 7.99 -11.45
C PHE A 18 -15.50 6.81 -10.48
N ILE A 19 -14.96 6.94 -9.26
CA ILE A 19 -14.98 5.86 -8.26
C ILE A 19 -16.42 5.53 -7.84
N GLN A 20 -17.28 6.53 -7.69
CA GLN A 20 -18.70 6.33 -7.42
C GLN A 20 -19.38 5.57 -8.56
N GLN A 21 -19.10 5.92 -9.82
CA GLN A 21 -19.74 5.33 -11.01
C GLN A 21 -19.22 3.92 -11.34
N ALA A 22 -17.91 3.70 -11.24
CA ALA A 22 -17.27 2.46 -11.63
C ALA A 22 -17.31 1.40 -10.52
N LEU A 23 -17.20 1.81 -9.25
CA LEU A 23 -16.98 0.90 -8.13
C LEU A 23 -18.03 1.02 -7.02
N CYS A 24 -18.93 2.00 -7.09
CA CYS A 24 -19.92 2.28 -6.04
C CYS A 24 -19.29 2.52 -4.65
N PHE A 25 -18.07 3.07 -4.61
CA PHE A 25 -17.36 3.40 -3.38
C PHE A 25 -17.40 4.89 -3.09
N THR A 26 -17.28 5.22 -1.81
CA THR A 26 -17.14 6.62 -1.35
C THR A 26 -15.71 6.84 -0.90
N ILE A 27 -15.13 7.95 -1.36
CA ILE A 27 -13.76 8.33 -0.99
C ILE A 27 -13.81 9.20 0.27
N GLU A 28 -13.05 8.81 1.28
CA GLU A 28 -12.77 9.64 2.45
C GLU A 28 -11.34 10.16 2.39
N TYR A 29 -11.18 11.49 2.43
CA TYR A 29 -9.89 12.12 2.28
C TYR A 29 -9.24 12.35 3.63
N VAL A 30 -8.07 11.72 3.84
CA VAL A 30 -7.26 11.94 5.04
C VAL A 30 -6.44 13.21 4.82
N GLN A 31 -6.79 14.27 5.56
CA GLN A 31 -6.08 15.55 5.52
C GLN A 31 -5.04 15.65 6.63
N ARG A 32 -3.98 16.39 6.35
CA ARG A 32 -2.98 16.75 7.35
C ARG A 32 -3.55 17.81 8.29
N VAL A 33 -3.31 17.66 9.59
CA VAL A 33 -3.71 18.67 10.58
C VAL A 33 -2.90 19.94 10.33
N PRO A 34 -3.54 21.09 10.02
CA PRO A 34 -2.86 22.32 9.57
C PRO A 34 -1.79 22.84 10.53
N GLU A 35 -1.95 22.60 11.83
CA GLU A 35 -1.05 23.08 12.88
C GLU A 35 0.19 22.19 13.09
N THR A 36 0.31 21.07 12.35
CA THR A 36 1.43 20.15 12.54
C THR A 36 2.71 20.69 11.90
N LYS A 37 3.66 21.11 12.73
CA LYS A 37 5.04 21.41 12.30
C LYS A 37 5.85 20.11 12.16
N GLY A 38 6.55 19.95 11.03
CA GLY A 38 7.31 18.71 10.77
C GLY A 38 6.40 17.54 10.38
N PHE A 39 6.93 16.31 10.40
CA PHE A 39 6.20 15.12 9.93
C PHE A 39 4.99 14.78 10.85
N GLY A 40 3.79 14.82 10.28
CA GLY A 40 2.56 14.42 10.97
C GLY A 40 2.13 13.02 10.51
N VAL A 41 1.91 12.11 11.46
CA VAL A 41 1.43 10.75 11.15
C VAL A 41 -0.02 10.84 10.69
N LEU A 42 -0.27 10.48 9.42
CA LEU A 42 -1.62 10.38 8.88
C LEU A 42 -2.22 9.01 9.22
N PRO A 43 -3.48 8.94 9.66
CA PRO A 43 -4.13 7.67 9.96
C PRO A 43 -4.14 6.76 8.72
N MET A 44 -3.85 5.47 8.94
CA MET A 44 -3.85 4.39 7.94
C MET A 44 -2.81 4.48 6.80
N ARG A 45 -2.14 5.62 6.60
CA ARG A 45 -1.09 5.79 5.59
C ARG A 45 0.05 4.77 5.72
N TRP A 46 0.40 4.46 6.96
CA TRP A 46 1.43 3.47 7.30
C TRP A 46 1.13 2.07 6.74
N ILE A 47 -0.14 1.71 6.51
CA ILE A 47 -0.53 0.39 5.97
C ILE A 47 -0.07 0.26 4.50
N VAL A 48 -0.30 1.31 3.71
CA VAL A 48 0.11 1.37 2.31
C VAL A 48 1.63 1.41 2.22
N GLU A 49 2.27 2.32 2.97
CA GLU A 49 3.72 2.45 2.99
C GLU A 49 4.41 1.17 3.45
N ARG A 50 3.86 0.46 4.44
CA ARG A 50 4.36 -0.86 4.89
C ARG A 50 4.27 -1.90 3.78
N THR A 51 3.17 -1.93 3.03
CA THR A 51 3.01 -2.86 1.91
C THR A 51 4.03 -2.57 0.80
N LEU A 52 4.22 -1.29 0.46
CA LEU A 52 5.26 -0.85 -0.47
C LEU A 52 6.67 -1.20 0.03
N ALA A 53 6.94 -1.00 1.32
CA ALA A 53 8.23 -1.36 1.93
C ALA A 53 8.50 -2.86 1.86
N TRP A 54 7.49 -3.71 2.08
CA TRP A 54 7.63 -5.15 1.91
C TRP A 54 7.93 -5.53 0.46
N MET A 55 7.23 -4.93 -0.51
CA MET A 55 7.52 -5.15 -1.93
C MET A 55 8.93 -4.71 -2.31
N GLY A 56 9.41 -3.60 -1.73
CA GLY A 56 10.77 -3.10 -1.94
C GLY A 56 11.89 -4.01 -1.43
N ARG A 57 11.59 -4.98 -0.53
CA ARG A 57 12.56 -6.01 -0.13
C ARG A 57 12.79 -7.06 -1.22
N SER A 58 11.84 -7.20 -2.14
CA SER A 58 12.02 -8.01 -3.35
C SER A 58 12.75 -7.17 -4.38
N ARG A 59 14.06 -7.43 -4.56
CA ARG A 59 14.90 -6.75 -5.56
C ARG A 59 14.29 -6.78 -6.96
N HIS A 60 13.51 -7.82 -7.25
CA HIS A 60 12.82 -7.98 -8.52
C HIS A 60 11.87 -6.80 -8.81
N ASN A 61 11.17 -6.26 -7.80
CA ASN A 61 10.25 -5.12 -7.97
C ASN A 61 10.96 -3.75 -7.91
N SER A 62 12.30 -3.71 -7.94
CA SER A 62 13.04 -2.43 -7.83
C SER A 62 12.88 -1.53 -9.06
N LYS A 63 12.57 -2.12 -10.21
CA LYS A 63 12.22 -1.43 -11.45
C LYS A 63 11.12 -2.23 -12.15
N ASP A 64 10.41 -1.57 -13.05
CA ASP A 64 9.48 -2.26 -13.93
C ASP A 64 10.28 -2.94 -15.05
N TYR A 65 10.62 -4.21 -14.82
CA TYR A 65 11.34 -5.04 -15.79
C TYR A 65 10.39 -5.79 -16.73
N GLU A 66 9.11 -5.78 -16.40
CA GLU A 66 8.10 -6.63 -16.98
C GLU A 66 7.53 -6.00 -18.26
N HIS A 67 7.32 -6.80 -19.29
CA HIS A 67 6.83 -6.31 -20.58
C HIS A 67 5.31 -6.07 -20.57
N THR A 68 4.59 -6.78 -19.71
CA THR A 68 3.12 -6.79 -19.69
C THR A 68 2.61 -6.57 -18.26
N PRO A 69 1.51 -5.82 -18.07
CA PRO A 69 0.93 -5.62 -16.75
C PRO A 69 0.61 -6.92 -16.01
N GLU A 70 0.23 -7.96 -16.73
CA GLU A 70 -0.09 -9.29 -16.19
C GLU A 70 1.14 -9.96 -15.55
N THR A 71 2.33 -9.78 -16.14
CA THR A 71 3.56 -10.30 -15.56
C THR A 71 4.00 -9.45 -14.37
N SER A 72 3.89 -8.11 -14.44
CA SER A 72 4.11 -7.23 -13.28
C SER A 72 3.21 -7.62 -12.09
N GLU A 73 1.93 -7.88 -12.35
CA GLU A 73 0.98 -8.33 -11.32
C GLU A 73 1.43 -9.66 -10.70
N SER A 74 1.79 -10.64 -11.53
CA SER A 74 2.26 -11.95 -11.09
C SER A 74 3.48 -11.84 -10.17
N MET A 75 4.42 -10.93 -10.48
CA MET A 75 5.63 -10.73 -9.68
C MET A 75 5.35 -10.07 -8.32
N ILE A 76 4.37 -9.16 -8.26
CA ILE A 76 3.85 -8.63 -6.99
C ILE A 76 3.22 -9.75 -6.15
N GLN A 77 2.37 -10.58 -6.76
CA GLN A 77 1.73 -11.71 -6.06
C GLN A 77 2.76 -12.69 -5.50
N ILE A 78 3.76 -13.09 -6.28
CA ILE A 78 4.85 -13.98 -5.84
C ILE A 78 5.60 -13.35 -4.64
N SER A 79 5.90 -12.05 -4.71
CA SER A 79 6.59 -11.34 -3.63
C SER A 79 5.77 -11.34 -2.32
N MET A 80 4.45 -11.21 -2.42
CA MET A 80 3.55 -11.31 -1.25
C MET A 80 3.43 -12.75 -0.72
N ILE A 81 3.39 -13.76 -1.59
CA ILE A 81 3.40 -15.18 -1.18
C ILE A 81 4.68 -15.48 -0.38
N GLN A 82 5.84 -15.04 -0.86
CA GLN A 82 7.11 -15.21 -0.14
C GLN A 82 7.14 -14.50 1.22
N LEU A 83 6.48 -13.34 1.34
CA LEU A 83 6.31 -12.67 2.62
C LEU A 83 5.42 -13.49 3.56
N MET A 84 4.26 -13.94 3.07
CA MET A 84 3.29 -14.70 3.86
C MET A 84 3.88 -16.02 4.36
N LEU A 85 4.66 -16.72 3.53
CA LEU A 85 5.38 -17.93 3.93
C LEU A 85 6.35 -17.68 5.08
N ARG A 86 7.10 -16.58 5.04
CA ARG A 86 8.00 -16.16 6.13
C ARG A 86 7.27 -15.77 7.41
N LEU A 87 6.07 -15.20 7.29
CA LEU A 87 5.23 -14.86 8.44
C LEU A 87 4.58 -16.09 9.07
N LEU A 88 4.27 -17.11 8.28
CA LEU A 88 3.63 -18.34 8.75
C LEU A 88 4.59 -19.25 9.51
N ALA A 89 5.85 -19.32 9.06
CA ALA A 89 6.91 -20.10 9.69
C ALA A 89 8.18 -19.24 9.86
N PRO A 90 8.18 -18.30 10.81
CA PRO A 90 9.34 -17.45 11.06
C PRO A 90 10.51 -18.28 11.57
N THR A 91 11.70 -17.98 11.06
CA THR A 91 12.93 -18.64 11.49
C THR A 91 13.21 -18.29 12.97
N ASN A 92 13.60 -19.23 13.83
CA ASN A 92 13.75 -19.01 15.28
C ASN A 92 14.64 -17.81 15.66
N HIS A 93 15.64 -17.46 14.84
CA HIS A 93 16.46 -16.27 15.04
C HIS A 93 15.67 -14.96 14.84
N GLU A 94 14.72 -14.92 13.89
CA GLU A 94 13.91 -13.73 13.61
C GLU A 94 12.82 -13.49 14.67
N LEU A 95 12.50 -14.50 15.48
CA LEU A 95 11.59 -14.38 16.62
C LEU A 95 12.25 -13.67 17.81
N GLN A 96 13.55 -13.86 18.01
CA GLN A 96 14.31 -13.22 19.09
C GLN A 96 14.52 -11.72 18.84
N ASP A 97 14.64 -11.30 17.57
CA ASP A 97 14.84 -9.90 17.18
C ASP A 97 13.54 -9.06 17.13
N ARG A 98 12.37 -9.69 17.31
CA ARG A 98 11.05 -9.04 17.20
C ARG A 98 10.37 -8.74 18.54
N LEU A 99 10.99 -9.13 19.66
CA LEU A 99 10.55 -8.84 21.03
C LEU A 99 11.48 -7.81 21.67
#